data_AF-A0A1M4YWF7-F1
#
_entry.id   AF-A0A1M4YWF7-F1
#
_cell.length_a   1.000
_cell.length_b   1.000
_cell.length_c   1.000
_cell.angle_alpha   90.00
_cell.angle_beta   90.00
_cell.angle_gamma   90.00
#
_symmetry.space_group_name_H-M   'P 1'
#
loop_
_entity.id
_entity.type
_entity.pdbx_description
1 polymer ?
#
loop_
_entity_poly.entity_id
_entity_poly.type
_entity_poly.pdbx_seq_one_letter_code
_entity_poly.pdbx_strand_id
1 'polypeptide(L)'
;MKRIMYLFVAATAFFITSCSDDDSTEQPPGVFDGESKTYQLQSSSEAGASGTATVVENEDGTATVNIKLSGTSSGSFPAHIHANSAAETGDILIDLNAVDGATGESTTIITARNDGSAITFEQLLELDAYINVHQSASDLGTLVAQGDIGINELTADSREYELGSAADASISGTATIYKRVSGASLLEIDLEGTPEDGEHPAHIHLNSAAEGGDIAISLNAVAGASGKSWTHIEEDDAGTAITYEGLLELDGYINVHKSATELDVLVAQGDIGINVLTGESKEFALHSVLVPTISGTATIHKRLSGASLLELELEGTPADGEHPAHIHANTAAEGGDIAISLNAVAGANGKSWTHIEADDAGTAVSYEDLLEFDGYINVHKSVAELDLLVAQGDIGQNELTGNEVSYDLAAVSNAAIFGTATFSERVNKETLVTLELVGTTAGAIHPAHIHTGAVADAPGAVIVTLGNVIGDNGVSVTNVTQANAGGALDYDALLAIDGYINVHLSAEDLDTLVAQGNVGANVN
;
A
#
# COMPACT_ATOMS: atom_id res chain seq x y z
N MET A 1 0.91 21.13 90.09
CA MET A 1 0.44 22.50 89.76
C MET A 1 -0.72 22.36 88.79
N LYS A 2 -1.86 23.05 89.07
CA LYS A 2 -3.03 23.35 88.21
C LYS A 2 -3.63 22.16 87.41
N ARG A 3 -4.73 21.48 87.77
CA ARG A 3 -6.13 21.87 88.12
C ARG A 3 -6.76 22.92 87.20
N ILE A 4 -7.88 22.53 86.56
CA ILE A 4 -9.12 23.26 86.13
C ILE A 4 -9.76 22.37 85.00
N MET A 5 -10.86 21.59 85.13
CA MET A 5 -12.28 21.82 85.56
C MET A 5 -13.00 22.80 84.61
N TYR A 6 -14.17 22.61 83.97
CA TYR A 6 -15.40 21.79 84.05
C TYR A 6 -16.00 21.73 82.61
N LEU A 7 -17.01 20.96 82.19
CA LEU A 7 -18.42 20.90 82.63
C LEU A 7 -19.14 19.89 81.69
N PHE A 8 -19.59 18.71 82.10
CA PHE A 8 -20.94 18.35 82.59
C PHE A 8 -22.15 18.91 81.82
N VAL A 9 -22.80 18.08 80.98
CA VAL A 9 -24.25 17.85 81.05
C VAL A 9 -24.50 16.37 80.74
N ALA A 10 -25.16 15.71 81.69
CA ALA A 10 -25.68 14.36 81.61
C ALA A 10 -27.11 14.37 81.05
N ALA A 11 -27.46 13.34 80.29
CA ALA A 11 -28.84 12.86 80.23
C ALA A 11 -28.80 11.32 80.10
N THR A 12 -29.02 10.67 81.23
CA THR A 12 -29.16 9.23 81.41
C THR A 12 -30.61 8.83 81.12
N ALA A 13 -30.84 7.77 80.34
CA ALA A 13 -32.00 6.90 80.53
C ALA A 13 -31.76 5.50 79.91
N PHE A 14 -31.84 4.51 80.80
CA PHE A 14 -31.81 3.05 80.60
C PHE A 14 -32.91 2.54 79.64
N PHE A 15 -32.67 1.43 78.92
CA PHE A 15 -33.21 0.08 79.19
C PHE A 15 -32.88 -0.92 78.04
N ILE A 16 -32.06 -1.92 78.38
CA ILE A 16 -31.95 -3.35 77.97
C ILE A 16 -32.67 -3.95 76.73
N THR A 17 -32.03 -5.03 76.25
CA THR A 17 -32.43 -6.14 75.35
C THR A 17 -32.04 -5.92 73.88
N SER A 18 -31.49 -6.86 73.11
CA SER A 18 -31.23 -8.31 73.24
C SER A 18 -30.08 -8.63 72.28
N CYS A 19 -29.23 -9.61 72.61
CA CYS A 19 -28.37 -10.23 71.60
C CYS A 19 -29.24 -10.98 70.58
N SER A 20 -28.92 -10.80 69.31
CA SER A 20 -28.78 -11.91 68.37
C SER A 20 -27.56 -11.60 67.51
N ASP A 21 -26.48 -12.36 67.75
CA ASP A 21 -25.44 -12.58 66.74
C ASP A 21 -26.16 -13.12 65.50
N ASP A 22 -26.04 -12.40 64.39
CA ASP A 22 -26.37 -12.92 63.07
C ASP A 22 -25.47 -12.21 62.05
N ASP A 23 -24.16 -12.45 62.14
CA ASP A 23 -23.26 -12.32 60.99
C ASP A 23 -23.59 -13.46 60.02
N SER A 24 -24.70 -13.33 59.31
CA SER A 24 -24.99 -14.12 58.12
C SER A 24 -24.30 -13.43 56.94
N THR A 25 -23.14 -13.95 56.54
CA THR A 25 -22.47 -13.59 55.29
C THR A 25 -23.14 -14.22 54.05
N GLU A 26 -24.43 -14.56 54.12
CA GLU A 26 -25.21 -15.02 52.98
C GLU A 26 -26.20 -13.93 52.58
N GLN A 27 -25.72 -13.02 51.74
CA GLN A 27 -26.54 -12.01 51.11
C GLN A 27 -27.14 -12.58 49.81
N PRO A 28 -28.40 -12.28 49.46
CA PRO A 28 -29.00 -12.80 48.24
C PRO A 28 -28.25 -12.30 46.99
N PRO A 29 -27.99 -13.19 46.00
CA PRO A 29 -27.41 -12.80 44.72
C PRO A 29 -28.24 -11.72 44.01
N GLY A 30 -27.58 -10.75 43.39
CA GLY A 30 -28.23 -9.71 42.56
C GLY A 30 -28.45 -8.34 43.21
N VAL A 31 -27.84 -8.05 44.36
CA VAL A 31 -27.76 -6.68 44.89
C VAL A 31 -26.57 -5.98 44.22
N PHE A 32 -26.73 -4.78 43.66
CA PHE A 32 -25.73 -4.14 42.78
C PHE A 32 -24.65 -3.35 43.54
N ASP A 33 -23.36 -3.59 43.24
CA ASP A 33 -22.21 -2.86 43.84
C ASP A 33 -21.65 -1.74 42.93
N GLY A 34 -22.10 -1.70 41.66
CA GLY A 34 -22.05 -0.51 40.82
C GLY A 34 -21.04 -0.53 39.66
N GLU A 35 -20.05 -1.41 39.65
CA GLU A 35 -19.21 -1.59 38.45
C GLU A 35 -20.02 -2.27 37.35
N SER A 36 -19.83 -1.81 36.10
CA SER A 36 -20.48 -2.42 34.95
C SER A 36 -19.66 -2.23 33.68
N LYS A 37 -19.85 -3.17 32.76
CA LYS A 37 -19.23 -3.18 31.44
C LYS A 37 -20.31 -3.44 30.40
N THR A 38 -20.33 -2.64 29.34
CA THR A 38 -21.31 -2.79 28.25
C THR A 38 -20.59 -3.21 26.98
N TYR A 39 -21.10 -4.26 26.35
CA TYR A 39 -20.65 -4.79 25.07
C TYR A 39 -21.72 -4.56 24.00
N GLN A 40 -21.30 -4.33 22.77
CA GLN A 40 -22.20 -4.18 21.63
C GLN A 40 -22.57 -5.55 21.06
N LEU A 41 -23.84 -5.73 20.71
CA LEU A 41 -24.35 -6.88 19.97
C LEU A 41 -24.79 -6.40 18.59
N GLN A 42 -24.04 -6.80 17.57
CA GLN A 42 -24.29 -6.49 16.16
C GLN A 42 -25.38 -7.41 15.60
N SER A 43 -26.09 -6.96 14.57
CA SER A 43 -27.09 -7.79 13.90
C SER A 43 -26.43 -8.91 13.11
N SER A 44 -26.95 -10.12 13.24
CA SER A 44 -26.55 -11.29 12.44
C SER A 44 -27.64 -11.73 11.46
N SER A 45 -28.70 -10.92 11.32
CA SER A 45 -29.85 -11.22 10.47
C SER A 45 -30.28 -10.02 9.63
N GLU A 46 -30.99 -10.31 8.53
CA GLU A 46 -31.72 -9.33 7.70
C GLU A 46 -32.74 -8.50 8.50
N ALA A 47 -33.21 -9.02 9.64
CA ALA A 47 -34.14 -8.30 10.51
C ALA A 47 -33.49 -7.09 11.22
N GLY A 48 -32.15 -6.99 11.22
CA GLY A 48 -31.42 -5.81 11.70
C GLY A 48 -31.42 -5.64 13.22
N ALA A 49 -31.76 -6.69 13.98
CA ALA A 49 -31.83 -6.58 15.43
C ALA A 49 -30.43 -6.44 16.04
N SER A 50 -30.22 -5.40 16.84
CA SER A 50 -28.92 -5.06 17.43
C SER A 50 -29.12 -4.38 18.78
N GLY A 51 -28.07 -4.32 19.60
CA GLY A 51 -28.17 -3.71 20.91
C GLY A 51 -26.95 -3.94 21.78
N THR A 52 -27.17 -4.18 23.07
CA THR A 52 -26.08 -4.27 24.05
C THR A 52 -26.28 -5.38 25.06
N ALA A 53 -25.18 -5.93 25.55
CA ALA A 53 -25.13 -6.73 26.77
C ALA A 53 -24.36 -5.96 27.86
N THR A 54 -24.99 -5.67 28.98
CA THR A 54 -24.38 -5.00 30.13
C THR A 54 -24.17 -6.00 31.26
N VAL A 55 -22.91 -6.26 31.58
CA VAL A 55 -22.48 -7.02 32.76
C VAL A 55 -22.37 -6.06 33.94
N VAL A 56 -22.99 -6.39 35.07
CA VAL A 56 -22.99 -5.59 36.30
C VAL A 56 -22.48 -6.44 37.45
N GLU A 57 -21.61 -5.87 38.28
CA GLU A 57 -21.13 -6.51 39.50
C GLU A 57 -22.19 -6.47 40.60
N ASN A 58 -22.40 -7.61 41.25
CA ASN A 58 -23.22 -7.74 42.43
C ASN A 58 -22.36 -7.64 43.71
N GLU A 59 -22.94 -7.24 44.84
CA GLU A 59 -22.27 -7.07 46.14
C GLU A 59 -21.61 -8.35 46.68
N ASP A 60 -22.01 -9.52 46.17
CA ASP A 60 -21.39 -10.82 46.49
C ASP A 60 -20.26 -11.23 45.53
N GLY A 61 -19.85 -10.33 44.61
CA GLY A 61 -18.84 -10.54 43.57
C GLY A 61 -19.33 -11.34 42.36
N THR A 62 -20.60 -11.76 42.34
CA THR A 62 -21.21 -12.42 41.17
C THR A 62 -21.61 -11.39 40.11
N ALA A 63 -22.00 -11.85 38.92
CA ALA A 63 -22.36 -10.95 37.82
C ALA A 63 -23.86 -11.02 37.47
N THR A 64 -24.42 -9.89 37.04
CA THR A 64 -25.73 -9.83 36.38
C THR A 64 -25.56 -9.37 34.94
N VAL A 65 -26.03 -10.16 33.97
CA VAL A 65 -26.01 -9.82 32.54
C VAL A 65 -27.39 -9.34 32.11
N ASN A 66 -27.45 -8.11 31.60
CA ASN A 66 -28.65 -7.49 31.04
C ASN A 66 -28.49 -7.33 29.53
N ILE A 67 -29.33 -7.99 28.74
CA ILE A 67 -29.37 -7.80 27.29
C ILE A 67 -30.49 -6.83 26.94
N LYS A 68 -30.22 -5.89 26.05
CA LYS A 68 -31.19 -4.97 25.47
C LYS A 68 -31.00 -4.88 23.97
N LEU A 69 -31.93 -5.44 23.21
CA LEU A 69 -31.98 -5.39 21.76
C LEU A 69 -33.07 -4.44 21.27
N SER A 70 -32.83 -3.83 20.11
CA SER A 70 -33.82 -3.13 19.30
C SER A 70 -34.07 -3.93 18.02
N GLY A 71 -35.23 -3.74 17.38
CA GLY A 71 -35.56 -4.43 16.12
C GLY A 71 -36.05 -5.87 16.28
N THR A 72 -36.31 -6.33 17.51
CA THR A 72 -36.87 -7.67 17.76
C THR A 72 -38.35 -7.75 17.38
N SER A 73 -38.77 -8.93 16.90
CA SER A 73 -40.20 -9.26 16.75
C SER A 73 -40.75 -9.88 18.02
N SER A 74 -42.08 -9.85 18.22
CA SER A 74 -42.75 -10.62 19.28
C SER A 74 -42.28 -12.08 19.29
N GLY A 75 -41.82 -12.58 20.43
CA GLY A 75 -41.28 -13.93 20.55
C GLY A 75 -40.40 -14.10 21.78
N SER A 76 -39.68 -15.21 21.85
CA SER A 76 -38.65 -15.47 22.86
C SER A 76 -37.39 -15.91 22.14
N PHE A 77 -36.29 -15.21 22.38
CA PHE A 77 -35.02 -15.40 21.68
C PHE A 77 -33.99 -15.96 22.66
N PRO A 78 -33.65 -17.26 22.59
CA PRO A 78 -32.63 -17.85 23.45
C PRO A 78 -31.29 -17.10 23.34
N ALA A 79 -30.57 -16.98 24.44
CA ALA A 79 -29.28 -16.31 24.46
C ALA A 79 -28.27 -17.11 25.29
N HIS A 80 -27.01 -17.10 24.88
CA HIS A 80 -25.95 -17.87 25.52
C HIS A 80 -24.62 -17.12 25.48
N ILE A 81 -23.75 -17.40 26.45
CA ILE A 81 -22.33 -17.06 26.40
C ILE A 81 -21.58 -18.31 25.93
N HIS A 82 -20.84 -18.18 24.83
CA HIS A 82 -20.03 -19.22 24.21
C HIS A 82 -18.54 -19.01 24.49
N ALA A 83 -17.72 -20.06 24.34
CA ALA A 83 -16.25 -19.99 24.35
C ALA A 83 -15.67 -19.42 23.06
N ASN A 84 -14.42 -18.94 23.13
CA ASN A 84 -13.65 -18.34 22.03
C ASN A 84 -14.25 -17.01 21.56
N SER A 85 -13.76 -16.48 20.42
CA SER A 85 -14.40 -15.36 19.75
C SER A 85 -15.56 -15.81 18.85
N ALA A 86 -16.45 -14.87 18.53
CA ALA A 86 -17.56 -15.06 17.60
C ALA A 86 -17.12 -15.61 16.23
N ALA A 87 -15.93 -15.21 15.74
CA ALA A 87 -15.37 -15.63 14.47
C ALA A 87 -14.89 -17.09 14.47
N GLU A 88 -14.51 -17.63 15.63
CA GLU A 88 -14.03 -19.02 15.79
C GLU A 88 -15.16 -19.97 16.15
N THR A 89 -16.23 -19.45 16.77
CA THR A 89 -17.31 -20.20 17.40
C THR A 89 -16.83 -21.06 18.58
N GLY A 90 -17.77 -21.58 19.37
CA GLY A 90 -17.40 -22.44 20.49
C GLY A 90 -18.58 -23.02 21.25
N ASP A 91 -18.27 -23.87 22.23
CA ASP A 91 -19.25 -24.50 23.12
C ASP A 91 -19.95 -23.47 24.01
N ILE A 92 -21.18 -23.78 24.42
CA ILE A 92 -21.94 -22.93 25.36
C ILE A 92 -21.34 -23.07 26.76
N LEU A 93 -20.91 -21.95 27.33
CA LEU A 93 -20.39 -21.87 28.69
C LEU A 93 -21.47 -21.53 29.72
N ILE A 94 -22.39 -20.62 29.38
CA ILE A 94 -23.43 -20.11 30.29
C ILE A 94 -24.73 -19.91 29.53
N ASP A 95 -25.82 -20.51 30.02
CA ASP A 95 -27.17 -20.24 29.53
C ASP A 95 -27.69 -18.92 30.09
N LEU A 96 -28.20 -18.06 29.22
CA LEU A 96 -28.86 -16.81 29.63
C LEU A 96 -30.38 -16.95 29.53
N ASN A 97 -31.08 -16.14 30.31
CA ASN A 97 -32.51 -15.96 30.13
C ASN A 97 -32.78 -15.41 28.71
N ALA A 98 -33.74 -16.03 28.03
CA ALA A 98 -34.14 -15.64 26.69
C ALA A 98 -34.61 -14.17 26.65
N VAL A 99 -34.25 -13.45 25.60
CA VAL A 99 -34.70 -12.09 25.34
C VAL A 99 -36.19 -12.09 25.01
N ASP A 100 -36.97 -11.31 25.75
CA ASP A 100 -38.39 -11.10 25.44
C ASP A 100 -38.49 -10.22 24.19
N GLY A 101 -39.07 -10.76 23.12
CA GLY A 101 -39.15 -10.07 21.85
C GLY A 101 -40.04 -8.83 21.80
N ALA A 102 -40.97 -8.70 22.75
CA ALA A 102 -41.84 -7.52 22.85
C ALA A 102 -41.12 -6.33 23.52
N THR A 103 -40.21 -6.58 24.45
CA THR A 103 -39.44 -5.53 25.14
C THR A 103 -38.01 -5.38 24.61
N GLY A 104 -37.47 -6.43 24.00
CA GLY A 104 -36.07 -6.55 23.63
C GLY A 104 -35.15 -6.81 24.82
N GLU A 105 -35.66 -7.18 26.00
CA GLU A 105 -34.88 -7.20 27.25
C GLU A 105 -34.75 -8.63 27.83
N SER A 106 -33.59 -8.93 28.42
CA SER A 106 -33.43 -10.04 29.39
C SER A 106 -32.44 -9.67 30.50
N THR A 107 -32.58 -10.34 31.65
CA THR A 107 -31.68 -10.20 32.80
C THR A 107 -31.37 -11.59 33.34
N THR A 108 -30.09 -11.91 33.54
CA THR A 108 -29.63 -13.19 34.09
C THR A 108 -28.60 -12.95 35.18
N ILE A 109 -28.80 -13.54 36.37
CA ILE A 109 -27.79 -13.55 37.43
C ILE A 109 -26.91 -14.78 37.25
N ILE A 110 -25.61 -14.58 37.12
CA ILE A 110 -24.61 -15.61 36.86
C ILE A 110 -23.81 -15.83 38.14
N THR A 111 -23.94 -17.04 38.69
CA THR A 111 -23.17 -17.49 39.87
C THR A 111 -22.22 -18.64 39.54
N ALA A 112 -22.48 -19.36 38.44
CA ALA A 112 -21.67 -20.47 37.96
C ALA A 112 -21.87 -20.67 36.44
N ARG A 113 -20.94 -21.38 35.81
CA ARG A 113 -21.04 -21.89 34.44
C ARG A 113 -21.93 -23.13 34.38
N ASN A 114 -22.26 -23.56 33.16
CA ASN A 114 -23.09 -24.75 32.93
C ASN A 114 -22.45 -26.06 33.46
N ASP A 115 -21.12 -26.10 33.64
CA ASP A 115 -20.40 -27.23 34.26
C ASP A 115 -20.41 -27.21 35.81
N GLY A 116 -21.00 -26.18 36.42
CA GLY A 116 -21.09 -25.98 37.86
C GLY A 116 -19.90 -25.25 38.50
N SER A 117 -18.89 -24.85 37.72
CA SER A 117 -17.79 -24.01 38.21
C SER A 117 -18.28 -22.59 38.53
N ALA A 118 -17.88 -22.05 39.69
CA ALA A 118 -18.20 -20.66 40.05
C ALA A 118 -17.46 -19.67 39.15
N ILE A 119 -18.09 -18.52 38.87
CA ILE A 119 -17.50 -17.44 38.08
C ILE A 119 -17.84 -16.08 38.70
N THR A 120 -16.84 -15.21 38.86
CA THR A 120 -17.02 -13.85 39.38
C THR A 120 -17.26 -12.84 38.25
N PHE A 121 -17.62 -11.61 38.62
CA PHE A 121 -17.69 -10.48 37.69
C PHE A 121 -16.38 -10.28 36.93
N GLU A 122 -15.25 -10.22 37.63
CA GLU A 122 -13.94 -9.99 37.02
C GLU A 122 -13.55 -11.13 36.09
N GLN A 123 -13.82 -12.38 36.48
CA GLN A 123 -13.55 -13.54 35.63
C GLN A 123 -14.42 -13.56 34.36
N LEU A 124 -15.62 -12.97 34.41
CA LEU A 124 -16.45 -12.82 33.21
C LEU A 124 -15.92 -11.73 32.27
N LEU A 125 -15.28 -10.68 32.81
CA LEU A 125 -14.61 -9.63 32.02
C LEU A 125 -13.27 -10.08 31.41
N GLU A 126 -12.66 -11.13 31.95
CA GLU A 126 -11.42 -11.73 31.41
C GLU A 126 -11.68 -12.97 30.56
N LEU A 127 -12.95 -13.26 30.27
CA LEU A 127 -13.32 -14.48 29.59
C LEU A 127 -13.04 -14.40 28.09
N ASP A 128 -12.46 -15.46 27.55
CA ASP A 128 -12.43 -15.72 26.11
C ASP A 128 -13.81 -16.23 25.66
N ALA A 129 -14.68 -15.28 25.30
CA ALA A 129 -16.08 -15.56 25.02
C ALA A 129 -16.76 -14.56 24.08
N TYR A 130 -17.94 -14.97 23.61
CA TYR A 130 -18.89 -14.12 22.89
C TYR A 130 -20.33 -14.46 23.29
N ILE A 131 -21.26 -13.52 23.03
CA ILE A 131 -22.70 -13.69 23.26
C ILE A 131 -23.40 -13.92 21.93
N ASN A 132 -24.30 -14.92 21.91
CA ASN A 132 -25.27 -15.14 20.85
C ASN A 132 -26.69 -14.88 21.34
N VAL A 133 -27.53 -14.35 20.45
CA VAL A 133 -28.99 -14.36 20.59
C VAL A 133 -29.58 -15.02 19.34
N HIS A 134 -30.34 -16.09 19.54
CA HIS A 134 -30.89 -16.95 18.48
C HIS A 134 -32.30 -16.58 18.09
N GLN A 135 -32.73 -16.94 16.87
CA GLN A 135 -34.06 -16.64 16.33
C GLN A 135 -35.19 -17.27 17.15
N SER A 136 -35.05 -18.53 17.57
CA SER A 136 -36.01 -19.19 18.46
C SER A 136 -35.46 -20.49 19.04
N ALA A 137 -36.11 -21.05 20.06
CA ALA A 137 -35.75 -22.38 20.58
C ALA A 137 -35.90 -23.52 19.55
N SER A 138 -36.70 -23.32 18.49
CA SER A 138 -36.84 -24.27 17.37
C SER A 138 -35.88 -24.00 16.22
N ASP A 139 -35.18 -22.86 16.24
CA ASP A 139 -34.24 -22.43 15.22
C ASP A 139 -33.05 -21.73 15.89
N LEU A 140 -32.18 -22.54 16.48
CA LEU A 140 -30.93 -22.09 17.10
C LEU A 140 -29.82 -21.86 16.07
N GLY A 141 -30.00 -22.30 14.82
CA GLY A 141 -29.01 -22.08 13.77
C GLY A 141 -29.01 -20.64 13.26
N THR A 142 -30.17 -20.00 13.27
CA THR A 142 -30.31 -18.59 12.87
C THR A 142 -29.98 -17.66 14.05
N LEU A 143 -28.99 -16.79 13.88
CA LEU A 143 -28.64 -15.75 14.85
C LEU A 143 -29.38 -14.45 14.55
N VAL A 144 -29.80 -13.78 15.62
CA VAL A 144 -30.47 -12.47 15.58
C VAL A 144 -29.44 -11.37 15.85
N ALA A 145 -28.66 -11.54 16.91
CA ALA A 145 -27.58 -10.64 17.28
C ALA A 145 -26.42 -11.42 17.91
N GLN A 146 -25.20 -10.88 17.78
CA GLN A 146 -23.98 -11.48 18.31
C GLN A 146 -22.97 -10.39 18.71
N GLY A 147 -22.13 -10.66 19.70
CA GLY A 147 -21.00 -9.79 20.01
C GLY A 147 -19.97 -10.42 20.92
N ASP A 148 -18.70 -10.11 20.67
CA ASP A 148 -17.57 -10.52 21.50
C ASP A 148 -17.61 -9.82 22.87
N ILE A 149 -17.20 -10.55 23.91
CA ILE A 149 -17.12 -10.06 25.29
C ILE A 149 -15.77 -10.42 25.91
N GLY A 150 -15.51 -9.90 27.11
CA GLY A 150 -14.30 -10.19 27.85
C GLY A 150 -13.03 -9.81 27.08
N ILE A 151 -12.05 -10.72 26.98
CA ILE A 151 -10.78 -10.42 26.29
C ILE A 151 -10.93 -10.32 24.76
N ASN A 152 -12.06 -10.78 24.20
CA ASN A 152 -12.37 -10.63 22.79
C ASN A 152 -12.96 -9.26 22.44
N GLU A 153 -13.26 -8.41 23.42
CA GLU A 153 -13.73 -7.04 23.14
C GLU A 153 -12.76 -6.32 22.19
N LEU A 154 -13.30 -5.65 21.17
CA LEU A 154 -12.51 -4.79 20.30
C LEU A 154 -12.15 -3.50 21.04
N THR A 155 -10.88 -3.10 20.92
CA THR A 155 -10.42 -1.78 21.32
C THR A 155 -10.81 -0.73 20.27
N ALA A 156 -10.43 0.52 20.48
CA ALA A 156 -10.60 1.57 19.48
C ALA A 156 -9.55 1.52 18.36
N ASP A 157 -8.50 0.71 18.50
CA ASP A 157 -7.41 0.63 17.54
C ASP A 157 -7.82 -0.29 16.37
N SER A 158 -7.74 0.26 15.16
CA SER A 158 -7.92 -0.51 13.92
C SER A 158 -7.07 0.07 12.80
N ARG A 159 -6.83 -0.76 11.77
CA ARG A 159 -6.16 -0.36 10.54
C ARG A 159 -6.89 -0.94 9.34
N GLU A 160 -7.29 -0.07 8.44
CA GLU A 160 -7.93 -0.42 7.17
C GLU A 160 -6.89 -0.41 6.03
N TYR A 161 -7.04 -1.35 5.11
CA TYR A 161 -6.24 -1.54 3.92
C TYR A 161 -7.16 -1.67 2.71
N GLU A 162 -6.82 -1.02 1.60
CA GLU A 162 -7.56 -1.13 0.35
C GLU A 162 -7.28 -2.47 -0.33
N LEU A 163 -8.32 -3.11 -0.85
CA LEU A 163 -8.25 -4.28 -1.73
C LEU A 163 -8.72 -3.86 -3.12
N GLY A 164 -7.76 -3.70 -4.02
CA GLY A 164 -8.00 -3.34 -5.42
C GLY A 164 -8.58 -4.51 -6.21
N SER A 165 -9.28 -4.18 -7.30
CA SER A 165 -9.81 -5.18 -8.22
C SER A 165 -8.70 -5.92 -8.96
N ALA A 166 -8.90 -7.23 -9.17
CA ALA A 166 -7.99 -8.07 -9.95
C ALA A 166 -8.65 -8.52 -11.27
N ALA A 167 -9.14 -9.76 -11.37
CA ALA A 167 -9.72 -10.27 -12.62
C ALA A 167 -11.07 -9.64 -12.98
N ASP A 168 -11.79 -9.10 -11.99
CA ASP A 168 -13.08 -8.45 -12.18
C ASP A 168 -13.02 -7.02 -11.66
N ALA A 169 -13.09 -6.05 -12.58
CA ALA A 169 -13.02 -4.62 -12.25
C ALA A 169 -14.20 -4.12 -11.39
N SER A 170 -15.25 -4.93 -11.21
CA SER A 170 -16.40 -4.60 -10.36
C SER A 170 -16.26 -5.05 -8.91
N ILE A 171 -15.23 -5.87 -8.59
CA ILE A 171 -15.00 -6.38 -7.25
C ILE A 171 -13.83 -5.63 -6.62
N SER A 172 -14.09 -4.93 -5.53
CA SER A 172 -13.10 -4.21 -4.73
C SER A 172 -13.64 -3.97 -3.33
N GLY A 173 -12.78 -3.59 -2.38
CA GLY A 173 -13.23 -3.28 -1.03
C GLY A 173 -12.09 -3.06 -0.08
N THR A 174 -12.27 -3.41 1.19
CA THR A 174 -11.25 -3.19 2.22
C THR A 174 -11.01 -4.45 3.06
N ALA A 175 -9.83 -4.50 3.68
CA ALA A 175 -9.52 -5.37 4.79
C ALA A 175 -9.23 -4.50 6.02
N THR A 176 -9.98 -4.69 7.11
CA THR A 176 -9.78 -3.96 8.36
C THR A 176 -9.33 -4.91 9.47
N ILE A 177 -8.18 -4.61 10.07
CA ILE A 177 -7.65 -5.31 11.25
C ILE A 177 -8.04 -4.51 12.49
N TYR A 178 -8.84 -5.10 13.36
CA TYR A 178 -9.23 -4.55 14.66
C TYR A 178 -8.43 -5.23 15.76
N LYS A 179 -7.95 -4.44 16.73
CA LYS A 179 -7.24 -4.96 17.90
C LYS A 179 -8.22 -5.40 18.99
N ARG A 180 -8.06 -6.63 19.49
CA ARG A 180 -8.79 -7.15 20.66
C ARG A 180 -8.08 -6.77 21.96
N VAL A 181 -8.81 -6.77 23.08
CA VAL A 181 -8.24 -6.57 24.43
C VAL A 181 -7.17 -7.62 24.76
N SER A 182 -7.29 -8.84 24.25
CA SER A 182 -6.28 -9.90 24.37
C SER A 182 -4.93 -9.56 23.70
N GLY A 183 -4.90 -8.62 22.75
CA GLY A 183 -3.77 -8.35 21.87
C GLY A 183 -3.81 -9.12 20.54
N ALA A 184 -4.73 -10.08 20.42
CA ALA A 184 -5.08 -10.71 19.14
C ALA A 184 -5.81 -9.74 18.20
N SER A 185 -6.06 -10.18 16.97
CA SER A 185 -6.73 -9.38 15.95
C SER A 185 -8.04 -10.02 15.47
N LEU A 186 -8.97 -9.17 15.06
CA LEU A 186 -10.08 -9.55 14.19
C LEU A 186 -9.85 -8.90 12.84
N LEU A 187 -9.69 -9.71 11.80
CA LEU A 187 -9.60 -9.23 10.42
C LEU A 187 -10.99 -9.34 9.76
N GLU A 188 -11.55 -8.21 9.36
CA GLU A 188 -12.73 -8.12 8.51
C GLU A 188 -12.30 -7.89 7.06
N ILE A 189 -12.83 -8.66 6.11
CA ILE A 189 -12.81 -8.30 4.69
C ILE A 189 -14.22 -7.86 4.32
N ASP A 190 -14.36 -6.73 3.63
CA ASP A 190 -15.62 -6.18 3.13
C ASP A 190 -15.46 -5.81 1.66
N LEU A 191 -16.01 -6.64 0.77
CA LEU A 191 -15.96 -6.48 -0.69
C LEU A 191 -17.33 -6.06 -1.24
N GLU A 192 -17.30 -5.15 -2.20
CA GLU A 192 -18.44 -4.84 -3.04
C GLU A 192 -18.39 -5.65 -4.35
N GLY A 193 -19.56 -5.90 -4.95
CA GLY A 193 -19.65 -6.52 -6.28
C GLY A 193 -19.47 -8.03 -6.33
N THR A 194 -19.35 -8.72 -5.19
CA THR A 194 -19.26 -10.19 -5.15
C THR A 194 -20.54 -10.85 -5.66
N PRO A 195 -20.46 -11.97 -6.42
CA PRO A 195 -21.63 -12.73 -6.81
C PRO A 195 -22.39 -13.30 -5.59
N GLU A 196 -23.73 -13.24 -5.60
CA GLU A 196 -24.56 -13.67 -4.45
C GLU A 196 -24.32 -15.13 -4.01
N ASP A 197 -23.97 -16.00 -4.97
CA ASP A 197 -23.65 -17.40 -4.70
C ASP A 197 -22.13 -17.61 -4.64
N GLY A 198 -21.64 -18.21 -3.57
CA GLY A 198 -20.28 -18.73 -3.47
C GLY A 198 -19.53 -18.31 -2.20
N GLU A 199 -18.35 -18.90 -2.04
CA GLU A 199 -17.36 -18.53 -1.05
C GLU A 199 -16.06 -18.24 -1.78
N HIS A 200 -15.39 -17.16 -1.38
CA HIS A 200 -14.14 -16.69 -1.96
C HIS A 200 -13.03 -16.90 -0.93
N PRO A 201 -12.20 -17.95 -1.08
CA PRO A 201 -11.07 -18.18 -0.19
C PRO A 201 -10.17 -16.95 -0.13
N ALA A 202 -9.61 -16.65 1.03
CA ALA A 202 -8.73 -15.51 1.23
C ALA A 202 -7.53 -15.90 2.11
N HIS A 203 -6.39 -15.25 1.88
CA HIS A 203 -5.16 -15.53 2.62
C HIS A 203 -4.34 -14.24 2.79
N ILE A 204 -3.58 -14.16 3.87
CA ILE A 204 -2.42 -13.27 3.96
C ILE A 204 -1.19 -14.06 3.50
N HIS A 205 -0.44 -13.48 2.57
CA HIS A 205 0.82 -13.98 2.05
C HIS A 205 2.00 -13.14 2.56
N LEU A 206 3.20 -13.70 2.52
CA LEU A 206 4.47 -12.98 2.77
C LEU A 206 4.92 -12.17 1.55
N ASN A 207 5.82 -11.20 1.78
CA ASN A 207 6.34 -10.22 0.80
C ASN A 207 5.26 -9.24 0.31
N SER A 208 5.56 -8.47 -0.73
CA SER A 208 4.55 -7.64 -1.40
C SER A 208 3.78 -8.39 -2.50
N ALA A 209 2.60 -7.89 -2.85
CA ALA A 209 1.77 -8.44 -3.92
C ALA A 209 2.50 -8.50 -5.29
N ALA A 210 3.44 -7.58 -5.54
CA ALA A 210 4.23 -7.53 -6.77
C ALA A 210 5.31 -8.64 -6.85
N GLU A 211 5.74 -9.17 -5.71
CA GLU A 211 6.71 -10.27 -5.62
C GLU A 211 5.98 -11.62 -5.53
N GLY A 212 4.82 -11.61 -4.88
CA GLY A 212 4.15 -12.81 -4.43
C GLY A 212 4.87 -13.46 -3.25
N GLY A 213 4.27 -14.50 -2.68
CA GLY A 213 4.89 -15.24 -1.59
C GLY A 213 4.06 -16.40 -1.10
N ASP A 214 4.62 -17.15 -0.16
CA ASP A 214 3.93 -18.23 0.52
C ASP A 214 2.80 -17.69 1.40
N ILE A 215 1.78 -18.53 1.65
CA ILE A 215 0.69 -18.21 2.58
C ILE A 215 1.26 -18.17 4.00
N ALA A 216 1.03 -17.05 4.69
CA ALA A 216 1.35 -16.89 6.11
C ALA A 216 0.16 -17.25 7.00
N ILE A 217 -1.04 -16.75 6.64
CA ILE A 217 -2.25 -16.89 7.45
C ILE A 217 -3.42 -17.23 6.54
N SER A 218 -4.09 -18.34 6.81
CA SER A 218 -5.35 -18.71 6.18
C SER A 218 -6.50 -17.91 6.78
N LEU A 219 -7.32 -17.27 5.92
CA LEU A 219 -8.47 -16.49 6.35
C LEU A 219 -9.77 -17.25 6.10
N ASN A 220 -10.81 -16.90 6.86
CA ASN A 220 -12.16 -17.33 6.55
C ASN A 220 -12.56 -16.82 5.15
N ALA A 221 -13.24 -17.66 4.38
CA ALA A 221 -13.67 -17.29 3.04
C ALA A 221 -14.70 -16.15 3.07
N VAL A 222 -14.60 -15.23 2.11
CA VAL A 222 -15.57 -14.14 1.93
C VAL A 222 -16.86 -14.74 1.38
N ALA A 223 -17.97 -14.52 2.08
CA ALA A 223 -19.27 -14.99 1.66
C ALA A 223 -19.79 -14.11 0.51
N GLY A 224 -20.05 -14.70 -0.66
CA GLY A 224 -20.44 -13.95 -1.86
C GLY A 224 -21.70 -13.11 -1.69
N ALA A 225 -22.68 -13.60 -0.93
CA ALA A 225 -23.94 -12.89 -0.65
C ALA A 225 -23.78 -11.57 0.11
N SER A 226 -22.83 -11.51 1.05
CA SER A 226 -22.59 -10.33 1.89
C SER A 226 -21.36 -9.54 1.48
N GLY A 227 -20.44 -10.15 0.72
CA GLY A 227 -19.12 -9.61 0.45
C GLY A 227 -18.19 -9.63 1.66
N LYS A 228 -18.58 -10.28 2.77
CA LYS A 228 -17.88 -10.16 4.06
C LYS A 228 -17.28 -11.46 4.58
N SER A 229 -16.18 -11.34 5.32
CA SER A 229 -15.63 -12.38 6.20
C SER A 229 -15.03 -11.77 7.46
N TRP A 230 -14.90 -12.59 8.51
CA TRP A 230 -14.25 -12.23 9.76
C TRP A 230 -13.34 -13.37 10.20
N THR A 231 -12.08 -13.07 10.53
CA THR A 231 -11.10 -14.07 10.97
C THR A 231 -10.45 -13.61 12.28
N HIS A 232 -10.43 -14.47 13.29
CA HIS A 232 -9.60 -14.27 14.48
C HIS A 232 -8.16 -14.63 14.17
N ILE A 233 -7.21 -13.79 14.57
CA ILE A 233 -5.77 -14.03 14.33
C ILE A 233 -4.99 -13.77 15.62
N GLU A 234 -4.38 -14.83 16.15
CA GLU A 234 -3.38 -14.76 17.22
C GLU A 234 -2.12 -15.61 16.93
N GLU A 235 -2.13 -16.39 15.85
CA GLU A 235 -1.01 -17.17 15.33
C GLU A 235 -1.03 -17.24 13.80
N ASP A 236 0.13 -17.52 13.20
CA ASP A 236 0.25 -17.87 11.78
C ASP A 236 -0.05 -19.37 11.52
N ASP A 237 -0.12 -19.78 10.26
CA ASP A 237 -0.40 -21.18 9.88
C ASP A 237 0.71 -22.15 10.32
N ALA A 238 1.88 -21.66 10.75
CA ALA A 238 2.96 -22.43 11.34
C ALA A 238 2.87 -22.54 12.88
N GLY A 239 1.88 -21.92 13.51
CA GLY A 239 1.68 -21.86 14.96
C GLY A 239 2.58 -20.86 15.67
N THR A 240 3.13 -19.87 14.95
CA THR A 240 3.89 -18.76 15.53
C THR A 240 2.91 -17.69 15.96
N ALA A 241 2.93 -17.34 17.24
CA ALA A 241 2.08 -16.27 17.77
C ALA A 241 2.35 -14.93 17.06
N ILE A 242 1.27 -14.23 16.70
CA ILE A 242 1.31 -12.90 16.07
C ILE A 242 0.32 -11.96 16.76
N THR A 243 0.79 -10.76 17.12
CA THR A 243 -0.06 -9.74 17.75
C THR A 243 -0.63 -8.79 16.70
N TYR A 244 -1.59 -7.96 17.11
CA TYR A 244 -2.04 -6.82 16.30
C TYR A 244 -0.89 -5.97 15.76
N GLU A 245 0.05 -5.56 16.62
CA GLU A 245 1.22 -4.77 16.20
C GLU A 245 2.11 -5.55 15.22
N GLY A 246 2.26 -6.87 15.42
CA GLY A 246 3.00 -7.73 14.49
C GLY A 246 2.38 -7.78 13.10
N LEU A 247 1.05 -7.81 12.98
CA LEU A 247 0.36 -7.74 11.69
C LEU A 247 0.55 -6.38 10.99
N LEU A 248 0.62 -5.28 11.75
CA LEU A 248 0.88 -3.96 11.18
C LEU A 248 2.32 -3.79 10.66
N GLU A 249 3.25 -4.59 11.15
CA GLU A 249 4.65 -4.61 10.73
C GLU A 249 4.97 -5.74 9.74
N LEU A 250 3.97 -6.56 9.39
CA LEU A 250 4.16 -7.68 8.48
C LEU A 250 4.53 -7.20 7.08
N ASP A 251 5.58 -7.80 6.54
CA ASP A 251 5.84 -7.78 5.10
C ASP A 251 4.89 -8.77 4.42
N GLY A 252 3.70 -8.29 4.06
CA GLY A 252 2.64 -9.13 3.53
C GLY A 252 1.63 -8.44 2.64
N TYR A 253 0.78 -9.25 2.04
CA TYR A 253 -0.35 -8.82 1.20
C TYR A 253 -1.52 -9.80 1.33
N ILE A 254 -2.73 -9.34 1.01
CA ILE A 254 -3.95 -10.14 1.01
C ILE A 254 -4.34 -10.51 -0.42
N ASN A 255 -4.73 -11.76 -0.60
CA ASN A 255 -5.39 -12.26 -1.80
C ASN A 255 -6.81 -12.71 -1.47
N VAL A 256 -7.75 -12.42 -2.37
CA VAL A 256 -9.08 -13.02 -2.38
C VAL A 256 -9.29 -13.72 -3.72
N HIS A 257 -9.57 -15.03 -3.66
CA HIS A 257 -9.70 -15.90 -4.81
C HIS A 257 -11.15 -15.99 -5.30
N LYS A 258 -11.34 -16.25 -6.60
CA LYS A 258 -12.67 -16.35 -7.19
C LYS A 258 -13.50 -17.49 -6.60
N SER A 259 -12.92 -18.66 -6.38
CA SER A 259 -13.59 -19.78 -5.70
C SER A 259 -12.58 -20.86 -5.28
N ALA A 260 -13.01 -21.80 -4.43
CA ALA A 260 -12.22 -22.97 -4.06
C ALA A 260 -11.82 -23.88 -5.26
N THR A 261 -12.49 -23.77 -6.41
CA THR A 261 -12.15 -24.49 -7.64
C THR A 261 -11.35 -23.67 -8.65
N GLU A 262 -11.20 -22.37 -8.42
CA GLU A 262 -10.50 -21.42 -9.29
C GLU A 262 -9.56 -20.54 -8.44
N LEU A 263 -8.67 -21.18 -7.66
CA LEU A 263 -7.72 -20.49 -6.79
C LEU A 263 -6.69 -19.64 -7.58
N ASP A 264 -6.41 -19.97 -8.83
CA ASP A 264 -5.48 -19.18 -9.64
C ASP A 264 -6.09 -17.85 -10.14
N VAL A 265 -7.40 -17.63 -9.93
CA VAL A 265 -8.09 -16.41 -10.36
C VAL A 265 -8.35 -15.53 -9.13
N LEU A 266 -7.68 -14.39 -9.04
CA LEU A 266 -7.89 -13.41 -7.99
C LEU A 266 -9.05 -12.47 -8.34
N VAL A 267 -9.89 -12.14 -7.36
CA VAL A 267 -10.96 -11.13 -7.50
C VAL A 267 -10.59 -9.81 -6.83
N ALA A 268 -9.83 -9.86 -5.73
CA ALA A 268 -9.30 -8.68 -5.06
C ALA A 268 -7.92 -8.96 -4.47
N GLN A 269 -7.06 -7.94 -4.39
CA GLN A 269 -5.70 -8.04 -3.83
C GLN A 269 -5.28 -6.69 -3.22
N GLY A 270 -4.47 -6.71 -2.16
CA GLY A 270 -3.90 -5.49 -1.60
C GLY A 270 -2.73 -5.74 -0.66
N ASP A 271 -1.74 -4.85 -0.70
CA ASP A 271 -0.59 -4.85 0.22
C ASP A 271 -1.02 -4.44 1.63
N ILE A 272 -0.46 -5.10 2.65
CA ILE A 272 -0.70 -4.78 4.07
C ILE A 272 0.61 -4.48 4.81
N GLY A 273 0.50 -4.17 6.10
CA GLY A 273 1.64 -3.90 6.97
C GLY A 273 2.62 -2.86 6.40
N ILE A 274 3.91 -3.22 6.31
CA ILE A 274 4.96 -2.30 5.83
C ILE A 274 4.97 -2.09 4.31
N ASN A 275 4.20 -2.88 3.56
CA ASN A 275 4.10 -2.72 2.11
C ASN A 275 3.17 -1.58 1.69
N VAL A 276 2.32 -1.07 2.59
CA VAL A 276 1.40 0.02 2.25
C VAL A 276 2.14 1.23 1.67
N LEU A 277 1.58 1.81 0.60
CA LEU A 277 2.11 3.03 -0.01
C LEU A 277 1.89 4.23 0.92
N THR A 278 2.87 5.12 1.01
CA THR A 278 2.76 6.36 1.80
C THR A 278 1.92 7.45 1.11
N GLY A 279 1.67 7.27 -0.20
CA GLY A 279 1.11 8.30 -1.08
C GLY A 279 2.16 9.22 -1.69
N GLU A 280 3.44 9.14 -1.28
CA GLU A 280 4.55 9.80 -1.97
C GLU A 280 4.93 9.01 -3.22
N SER A 281 5.01 9.68 -4.36
CA SER A 281 5.47 9.09 -5.61
C SER A 281 6.16 10.11 -6.52
N LYS A 282 6.90 9.58 -7.50
CA LYS A 282 7.55 10.35 -8.56
C LYS A 282 7.36 9.65 -9.90
N GLU A 283 6.85 10.41 -10.87
CA GLU A 283 6.64 9.97 -12.25
C GLU A 283 7.77 10.46 -13.15
N PHE A 284 8.23 9.60 -14.06
CA PHE A 284 9.19 9.88 -15.12
C PHE A 284 8.59 9.48 -16.48
N ALA A 285 8.85 10.29 -17.51
CA ALA A 285 8.35 10.01 -18.86
C ALA A 285 9.22 8.98 -19.59
N LEU A 286 8.56 8.02 -20.25
CA LEU A 286 9.18 7.06 -21.16
C LEU A 286 8.79 7.40 -22.61
N HIS A 287 9.78 7.81 -23.39
CA HIS A 287 9.61 8.23 -24.77
C HIS A 287 9.71 7.03 -25.72
N SER A 288 9.02 7.14 -26.86
CA SER A 288 9.07 6.10 -27.90
C SER A 288 10.44 5.99 -28.55
N VAL A 289 10.85 4.76 -28.87
CA VAL A 289 12.14 4.48 -29.53
C VAL A 289 11.91 3.88 -30.92
N LEU A 290 11.76 2.55 -31.04
CA LEU A 290 11.57 1.89 -32.33
C LEU A 290 10.14 2.03 -32.87
N VAL A 291 9.16 2.13 -31.97
CA VAL A 291 7.74 2.11 -32.30
C VAL A 291 7.12 3.44 -31.86
N PRO A 292 6.84 4.39 -32.77
CA PRO A 292 6.40 5.73 -32.41
C PRO A 292 5.11 5.81 -31.59
N THR A 293 4.30 4.73 -31.60
CA THR A 293 3.04 4.63 -30.86
C THR A 293 3.21 4.03 -29.46
N ILE A 294 4.41 3.59 -29.07
CA ILE A 294 4.68 3.03 -27.75
C ILE A 294 5.46 4.05 -26.92
N SER A 295 4.82 4.60 -25.91
CA SER A 295 5.37 5.55 -24.94
C SER A 295 4.61 5.40 -23.64
N GLY A 296 5.07 6.02 -22.56
CA GLY A 296 4.36 5.93 -21.29
C GLY A 296 5.09 6.57 -20.14
N THR A 297 4.91 6.01 -18.95
CA THR A 297 5.50 6.53 -17.72
C THR A 297 6.09 5.41 -16.86
N ALA A 298 7.04 5.80 -16.02
CA ALA A 298 7.53 5.03 -14.91
C ALA A 298 7.25 5.81 -13.61
N THR A 299 6.43 5.26 -12.73
CA THR A 299 6.07 5.87 -11.45
C THR A 299 6.64 5.08 -10.31
N ILE A 300 7.49 5.71 -9.52
CA ILE A 300 8.08 5.13 -8.31
C ILE A 300 7.22 5.57 -7.14
N HIS A 301 6.59 4.63 -6.44
CA HIS A 301 5.78 4.86 -5.24
C HIS A 301 6.55 4.43 -4.00
N LYS A 302 6.52 5.23 -2.94
CA LYS A 302 7.18 4.92 -1.67
C LYS A 302 6.32 4.01 -0.80
N ARG A 303 6.90 2.94 -0.27
CA ARG A 303 6.28 2.06 0.73
C ARG A 303 6.64 2.51 2.15
N LEU A 304 5.84 2.11 3.15
CA LEU A 304 6.12 2.38 4.57
C LEU A 304 7.45 1.78 5.03
N SER A 305 7.88 0.66 4.44
CA SER A 305 9.20 0.05 4.68
C SER A 305 10.38 0.94 4.26
N GLY A 306 10.16 1.94 3.40
CA GLY A 306 11.21 2.73 2.74
C GLY A 306 11.64 2.17 1.37
N ALA A 307 11.20 0.95 1.04
CA ALA A 307 11.31 0.38 -0.30
C ALA A 307 10.38 1.08 -1.30
N SER A 308 10.50 0.72 -2.58
CA SER A 308 9.70 1.28 -3.67
C SER A 308 8.82 0.24 -4.34
N LEU A 309 7.66 0.68 -4.83
CA LEU A 309 6.89 0.00 -5.86
C LEU A 309 7.03 0.79 -7.16
N LEU A 310 7.71 0.22 -8.14
CA LEU A 310 7.85 0.83 -9.47
C LEU A 310 6.74 0.30 -10.39
N GLU A 311 5.88 1.21 -10.84
CA GLU A 311 4.85 0.98 -11.86
C GLU A 311 5.37 1.46 -13.22
N LEU A 312 5.33 0.59 -14.23
CA LEU A 312 5.45 0.99 -15.63
C LEU A 312 4.07 0.98 -16.25
N GLU A 313 3.71 2.04 -16.96
CA GLU A 313 2.47 2.13 -17.74
C GLU A 313 2.80 2.62 -19.15
N LEU A 314 2.61 1.74 -20.13
CA LEU A 314 2.85 2.00 -21.55
C LEU A 314 1.55 2.00 -22.34
N GLU A 315 1.43 2.97 -23.24
CA GLU A 315 0.38 3.00 -24.25
C GLU A 315 0.83 2.30 -25.53
N GLY A 316 -0.13 1.78 -26.30
CA GLY A 316 0.13 1.25 -27.64
C GLY A 316 0.87 -0.10 -27.71
N THR A 317 1.01 -0.81 -26.59
CA THR A 317 1.58 -2.16 -26.55
C THR A 317 0.70 -3.17 -27.30
N PRO A 318 1.30 -4.13 -28.04
CA PRO A 318 0.54 -5.25 -28.59
C PRO A 318 -0.02 -6.14 -27.48
N ALA A 319 -1.31 -6.52 -27.56
CA ALA A 319 -1.97 -7.28 -26.50
C ALA A 319 -1.32 -8.65 -26.22
N ASP A 320 -0.77 -9.29 -27.24
CA ASP A 320 -0.04 -10.55 -27.12
C ASP A 320 1.46 -10.24 -26.95
N GLY A 321 1.96 -10.29 -25.72
CA GLY A 321 3.40 -10.18 -25.46
C GLY A 321 3.76 -9.71 -24.05
N GLU A 322 5.04 -9.83 -23.75
CA GLU A 322 5.69 -9.28 -22.57
C GLU A 322 6.88 -8.45 -23.04
N HIS A 323 7.07 -7.30 -22.40
CA HIS A 323 8.14 -6.36 -22.70
C HIS A 323 9.09 -6.27 -21.50
N PRO A 324 10.22 -6.99 -21.51
CA PRO A 324 11.21 -6.91 -20.45
C PRO A 324 11.66 -5.47 -20.22
N ALA A 325 11.95 -5.10 -18.98
CA ALA A 325 12.38 -3.76 -18.64
C ALA A 325 13.48 -3.80 -17.56
N HIS A 326 14.33 -2.78 -17.57
CA HIS A 326 15.41 -2.65 -16.57
C HIS A 326 15.69 -1.18 -16.26
N ILE A 327 16.19 -0.91 -15.06
CA ILE A 327 16.93 0.32 -14.75
C ILE A 327 18.41 0.07 -15.05
N HIS A 328 19.02 0.98 -15.79
CA HIS A 328 20.43 0.99 -16.14
C HIS A 328 21.14 2.19 -15.47
N ALA A 329 22.45 2.08 -15.29
CA ALA A 329 23.30 3.20 -14.84
C ALA A 329 23.59 4.23 -15.97
N ASN A 330 23.98 5.44 -15.59
CA ASN A 330 24.25 6.61 -16.45
C ASN A 330 22.99 7.16 -17.13
N THR A 331 23.16 8.06 -18.11
CA THR A 331 22.05 8.54 -18.94
C THR A 331 21.70 7.57 -20.08
N ALA A 332 20.48 7.65 -20.58
CA ALA A 332 20.04 6.96 -21.80
C ALA A 332 20.93 7.26 -23.03
N ALA A 333 21.50 8.46 -23.11
CA ALA A 333 22.38 8.89 -24.19
C ALA A 333 23.77 8.22 -24.14
N GLU A 334 24.25 7.89 -22.95
CA GLU A 334 25.55 7.22 -22.73
C GLU A 334 25.41 5.71 -22.72
N GLY A 335 24.26 5.22 -22.27
CA GLY A 335 24.03 3.82 -21.96
C GLY A 335 24.74 3.37 -20.68
N GLY A 336 24.44 2.15 -20.23
CA GLY A 336 25.12 1.58 -19.07
C GLY A 336 24.71 0.14 -18.79
N ASP A 337 25.37 -0.44 -17.81
CA ASP A 337 25.04 -1.77 -17.30
C ASP A 337 23.68 -1.76 -16.59
N ILE A 338 23.02 -2.92 -16.56
CA ILE A 338 21.77 -3.11 -15.80
C ILE A 338 22.08 -3.01 -14.31
N ALA A 339 21.34 -2.16 -13.60
CA ALA A 339 21.40 -2.02 -12.15
C ALA A 339 20.27 -2.78 -11.46
N ILE A 340 19.04 -2.67 -11.97
CA ILE A 340 17.85 -3.29 -11.38
C ILE A 340 17.03 -3.93 -12.50
N SER A 341 16.77 -5.23 -12.37
CA SER A 341 15.85 -5.96 -13.22
C SER A 341 14.40 -5.66 -12.82
N LEU A 342 13.54 -5.36 -13.80
CA LEU A 342 12.12 -5.07 -13.57
C LEU A 342 11.23 -6.19 -14.09
N ASN A 343 10.03 -6.31 -13.51
CA ASN A 343 8.99 -7.15 -14.08
C ASN A 343 8.63 -6.67 -15.49
N ALA A 344 8.41 -7.62 -16.40
CA ALA A 344 8.10 -7.31 -17.78
C ALA A 344 6.71 -6.66 -17.90
N VAL A 345 6.59 -5.63 -18.74
CA VAL A 345 5.31 -4.97 -19.02
C VAL A 345 4.42 -5.94 -19.79
N ALA A 346 3.25 -6.25 -19.24
CA ALA A 346 2.27 -7.12 -19.89
C ALA A 346 1.61 -6.36 -21.05
N GLY A 347 1.74 -6.87 -22.27
CA GLY A 347 1.24 -6.19 -23.47
C GLY A 347 -0.27 -5.97 -23.49
N ALA A 348 -1.03 -6.84 -22.81
CA ALA A 348 -2.50 -6.81 -22.75
C ALA A 348 -3.07 -5.56 -22.05
N ASN A 349 -2.40 -5.06 -21.01
CA ASN A 349 -2.82 -3.89 -20.26
C ASN A 349 -1.76 -2.76 -20.26
N GLY A 350 -0.58 -3.01 -20.80
CA GLY A 350 0.52 -2.06 -20.85
C GLY A 350 1.17 -1.80 -19.48
N LYS A 351 0.95 -2.66 -18.48
CA LYS A 351 1.40 -2.41 -17.10
C LYS A 351 2.33 -3.48 -16.54
N SER A 352 3.18 -3.07 -15.61
CA SER A 352 3.90 -3.95 -14.69
C SER A 352 4.20 -3.23 -13.38
N TRP A 353 4.34 -4.01 -12.30
CA TRP A 353 4.73 -3.52 -10.99
C TRP A 353 5.93 -4.30 -10.48
N THR A 354 6.93 -3.63 -9.93
CA THR A 354 8.15 -4.24 -9.37
C THR A 354 8.39 -3.71 -7.97
N HIS A 355 8.56 -4.59 -6.99
CA HIS A 355 9.08 -4.21 -5.68
C HIS A 355 10.60 -3.99 -5.77
N ILE A 356 11.10 -2.90 -5.20
CA ILE A 356 12.52 -2.57 -5.20
C ILE A 356 12.94 -2.18 -3.78
N GLU A 357 13.73 -3.04 -3.15
CA GLU A 357 14.45 -2.75 -1.90
C GLU A 357 15.97 -2.94 -2.03
N ALA A 358 16.43 -3.50 -3.16
CA ALA A 358 17.83 -3.70 -3.48
C ALA A 358 18.08 -3.73 -4.99
N ASP A 359 19.33 -3.52 -5.39
CA ASP A 359 19.80 -3.72 -6.75
C ASP A 359 20.10 -5.20 -7.07
N ASP A 360 20.39 -5.51 -8.33
CA ASP A 360 20.69 -6.88 -8.77
C ASP A 360 21.99 -7.44 -8.14
N ALA A 361 22.81 -6.60 -7.51
CA ALA A 361 23.99 -6.99 -6.75
C ALA A 361 23.70 -7.22 -5.25
N GLY A 362 22.46 -6.97 -4.80
CA GLY A 362 22.02 -7.10 -3.40
C GLY A 362 22.37 -5.90 -2.53
N THR A 363 22.74 -4.76 -3.12
CA THR A 363 22.89 -3.49 -2.40
C THR A 363 21.51 -2.93 -2.11
N ALA A 364 21.22 -2.59 -0.86
CA ALA A 364 19.94 -1.96 -0.51
C ALA A 364 19.73 -0.64 -1.26
N VAL A 365 18.51 -0.41 -1.73
CA VAL A 365 18.09 0.78 -2.49
C VAL A 365 16.79 1.29 -1.88
N SER A 366 16.79 2.51 -1.35
CA SER A 366 15.57 3.15 -0.87
C SER A 366 14.84 3.92 -1.97
N TYR A 367 13.61 4.36 -1.68
CA TYR A 367 12.90 5.32 -2.51
C TYR A 367 13.72 6.59 -2.79
N GLU A 368 14.34 7.18 -1.76
CA GLU A 368 15.18 8.37 -1.91
C GLU A 368 16.41 8.11 -2.79
N ASP A 369 17.02 6.92 -2.67
CA ASP A 369 18.16 6.53 -3.51
C ASP A 369 17.79 6.50 -5.00
N LEU A 370 16.58 6.03 -5.35
CA LEU A 370 16.09 6.02 -6.74
C LEU A 370 15.86 7.44 -7.31
N LEU A 371 15.47 8.40 -6.47
CA LEU A 371 15.30 9.79 -6.89
C LEU A 371 16.63 10.50 -7.16
N GLU A 372 17.70 10.03 -6.53
CA GLU A 372 19.06 10.49 -6.74
C GLU A 372 19.88 9.52 -7.60
N PHE A 373 19.24 8.55 -8.26
CA PHE A 373 19.96 7.59 -9.08
C PHE A 373 20.42 8.21 -10.39
N ASP A 374 21.69 8.01 -10.74
CA ASP A 374 22.21 8.30 -12.08
C ASP A 374 21.86 7.11 -12.98
N GLY A 375 20.64 7.15 -13.54
CA GLY A 375 20.14 6.07 -14.35
C GLY A 375 19.07 6.43 -15.34
N TYR A 376 18.64 5.40 -16.08
CA TYR A 376 17.57 5.45 -17.06
C TYR A 376 16.85 4.10 -17.15
N ILE A 377 15.62 4.11 -17.62
CA ILE A 377 14.81 2.92 -17.84
C ILE A 377 14.78 2.58 -19.32
N ASN A 378 14.91 1.29 -19.61
CA ASN A 378 14.68 0.70 -20.92
C ASN A 378 13.48 -0.25 -20.88
N VAL A 379 12.67 -0.22 -21.94
CA VAL A 379 11.67 -1.25 -22.20
C VAL A 379 11.92 -1.89 -23.57
N HIS A 380 12.08 -3.21 -23.56
CA HIS A 380 12.42 -4.03 -24.70
C HIS A 380 11.19 -4.44 -25.51
N LYS A 381 11.39 -4.72 -26.80
CA LYS A 381 10.31 -5.11 -27.71
C LYS A 381 9.71 -6.46 -27.33
N SER A 382 10.54 -7.45 -27.00
CA SER A 382 10.11 -8.76 -26.51
C SER A 382 11.28 -9.54 -25.94
N VAL A 383 10.99 -10.65 -25.24
CA VAL A 383 12.00 -11.62 -24.79
C VAL A 383 12.85 -12.23 -25.93
N ALA A 384 12.35 -12.24 -27.17
CA ALA A 384 13.08 -12.75 -28.33
C ALA A 384 13.93 -11.68 -29.02
N GLU A 385 13.68 -10.40 -28.72
CA GLU A 385 14.28 -9.23 -29.36
C GLU A 385 14.74 -8.22 -28.30
N LEU A 386 15.59 -8.67 -27.35
CA LEU A 386 16.15 -7.85 -26.26
C LEU A 386 17.14 -6.76 -26.72
N ASP A 387 17.52 -6.74 -27.99
CA ASP A 387 18.36 -5.66 -28.55
C ASP A 387 17.51 -4.51 -29.11
N LEU A 388 16.17 -4.67 -29.15
CA LEU A 388 15.25 -3.68 -29.71
C LEU A 388 14.45 -3.01 -28.59
N LEU A 389 14.58 -1.70 -28.46
CA LEU A 389 13.85 -0.89 -27.46
C LEU A 389 12.57 -0.32 -28.05
N VAL A 390 11.49 -0.34 -27.26
CA VAL A 390 10.21 0.29 -27.62
C VAL A 390 9.99 1.59 -26.88
N ALA A 391 10.43 1.69 -25.63
CA ALA A 391 10.36 2.91 -24.82
C ALA A 391 11.62 3.08 -23.96
N GLN A 392 11.99 4.33 -23.67
CA GLN A 392 13.16 4.68 -22.87
C GLN A 392 12.97 6.03 -22.18
N GLY A 393 13.52 6.21 -20.97
CA GLY A 393 13.52 7.50 -20.28
C GLY A 393 14.55 7.60 -19.16
N ASP A 394 15.14 8.78 -19.01
CA ASP A 394 16.04 9.10 -17.91
C ASP A 394 15.26 9.23 -16.58
N ILE A 395 15.87 8.79 -15.48
CA ILE A 395 15.30 8.86 -14.13
C ILE A 395 16.26 9.54 -13.15
N GLY A 396 15.77 9.81 -11.93
CA GLY A 396 16.57 10.35 -10.85
C GLY A 396 17.28 11.65 -11.23
N GLN A 397 18.61 11.71 -11.07
CA GLN A 397 19.38 12.93 -11.34
C GLN A 397 19.45 13.30 -12.84
N ASN A 398 19.11 12.34 -13.71
CA ASN A 398 19.13 12.52 -15.15
C ASN A 398 17.83 13.14 -15.68
N GLU A 399 16.81 13.31 -14.86
CA GLU A 399 15.58 13.98 -15.27
C GLU A 399 15.87 15.39 -15.84
N LEU A 400 15.18 15.76 -16.91
CA LEU A 400 15.25 17.12 -17.45
C LEU A 400 14.45 18.09 -16.59
N THR A 401 15.01 19.26 -16.31
CA THR A 401 14.33 20.31 -15.52
C THR A 401 13.23 21.03 -16.31
N GLY A 402 13.20 20.84 -17.63
CA GLY A 402 12.40 21.61 -18.59
C GLY A 402 13.03 22.93 -19.01
N ASN A 403 14.19 23.31 -18.46
CA ASN A 403 14.95 24.45 -18.95
C ASN A 403 15.71 24.04 -20.22
N GLU A 404 15.47 24.77 -21.31
CA GLU A 404 16.15 24.52 -22.58
C GLU A 404 16.45 25.81 -23.36
N VAL A 405 17.48 25.76 -24.20
CA VAL A 405 17.80 26.81 -25.18
C VAL A 405 18.06 26.14 -26.53
N SER A 406 17.44 26.67 -27.58
CA SER A 406 17.62 26.19 -28.95
C SER A 406 18.37 27.19 -29.83
N TYR A 407 19.17 26.66 -30.74
CA TYR A 407 20.02 27.40 -31.66
C TYR A 407 19.82 26.91 -33.10
N ASP A 408 19.65 27.83 -34.04
CA ASP A 408 19.52 27.48 -35.45
C ASP A 408 20.87 27.04 -36.05
N LEU A 409 20.86 25.92 -36.76
CA LEU A 409 21.97 25.42 -37.57
C LEU A 409 21.65 25.64 -39.05
N ALA A 410 22.30 26.64 -39.64
CA ALA A 410 22.12 27.00 -41.04
C ALA A 410 22.82 26.01 -41.98
N ALA A 411 22.22 25.81 -43.16
CA ALA A 411 22.79 25.01 -44.22
C ALA A 411 24.12 25.57 -44.77
N VAL A 412 25.07 24.68 -45.06
CA VAL A 412 26.39 25.07 -45.62
C VAL A 412 26.61 24.49 -47.03
N SER A 413 27.10 23.26 -47.16
CA SER A 413 27.40 22.66 -48.47
C SER A 413 26.15 22.19 -49.22
N ASN A 414 25.04 21.97 -48.50
CA ASN A 414 23.77 21.53 -49.06
C ASN A 414 22.61 22.33 -48.46
N ALA A 415 21.95 23.16 -49.28
CA ALA A 415 20.83 24.00 -48.86
C ALA A 415 19.61 23.24 -48.31
N ALA A 416 19.54 21.92 -48.54
CA ALA A 416 18.50 21.07 -47.98
C ALA A 416 18.80 20.57 -46.56
N ILE A 417 20.05 20.68 -46.08
CA ILE A 417 20.47 20.22 -44.76
C ILE A 417 20.61 21.40 -43.81
N PHE A 418 19.69 21.54 -42.86
CA PHE A 418 19.67 22.56 -41.82
C PHE A 418 18.93 22.01 -40.60
N GLY A 419 18.98 22.68 -39.45
CA GLY A 419 18.31 22.15 -38.27
C GLY A 419 18.48 23.00 -37.03
N THR A 420 18.38 22.34 -35.88
CA THR A 420 18.43 22.97 -34.57
C THR A 420 19.37 22.20 -33.65
N ALA A 421 20.09 22.92 -32.78
CA ALA A 421 20.73 22.37 -31.60
C ALA A 421 19.96 22.82 -30.36
N THR A 422 19.51 21.89 -29.53
CA THR A 422 18.82 22.17 -28.27
C THR A 422 19.68 21.71 -27.11
N PHE A 423 19.92 22.60 -26.15
CA PHE A 423 20.59 22.30 -24.88
C PHE A 423 19.51 22.22 -23.82
N SER A 424 19.35 21.06 -23.19
CA SER A 424 18.37 20.83 -22.12
C SER A 424 19.08 20.54 -20.80
N GLU A 425 18.69 21.23 -19.74
CA GLU A 425 19.28 21.09 -18.41
C GLU A 425 18.75 19.83 -17.70
N ARG A 426 19.66 19.03 -17.14
CA ARG A 426 19.34 17.93 -16.22
C ARG A 426 19.32 18.38 -14.76
N VAL A 427 18.66 17.62 -13.89
CA VAL A 427 18.62 17.89 -12.44
C VAL A 427 20.02 17.98 -11.84
N ASN A 428 20.95 17.11 -12.26
CA ASN A 428 22.36 17.12 -11.84
C ASN A 428 23.21 18.28 -12.44
N LYS A 429 22.61 19.19 -13.22
CA LYS A 429 23.23 20.32 -13.94
C LYS A 429 24.06 19.96 -15.16
N GLU A 430 24.11 18.70 -15.57
CA GLU A 430 24.65 18.32 -16.87
C GLU A 430 23.72 18.78 -18.00
N THR A 431 24.24 18.78 -19.23
CA THR A 431 23.46 19.20 -20.40
C THR A 431 23.23 18.06 -21.36
N LEU A 432 21.97 17.82 -21.69
CA LEU A 432 21.60 17.03 -22.85
C LEU A 432 21.64 17.93 -24.09
N VAL A 433 22.58 17.67 -25.00
CA VAL A 433 22.67 18.34 -26.30
C VAL A 433 22.03 17.46 -27.35
N THR A 434 20.94 17.95 -27.94
CA THR A 434 20.23 17.31 -29.05
C THR A 434 20.44 18.10 -30.32
N LEU A 435 20.91 17.47 -31.39
CA LEU A 435 20.96 18.04 -32.73
C LEU A 435 19.87 17.38 -33.58
N GLU A 436 19.02 18.19 -34.21
CA GLU A 436 17.97 17.72 -35.11
C GLU A 436 18.13 18.40 -36.47
N LEU A 437 18.61 17.64 -37.46
CA LEU A 437 18.80 18.09 -38.84
C LEU A 437 17.71 17.54 -39.75
N VAL A 438 17.20 18.41 -40.62
CA VAL A 438 16.31 18.08 -41.72
C VAL A 438 17.12 17.83 -42.99
N GLY A 439 16.65 16.93 -43.85
CA GLY A 439 17.20 16.73 -45.20
C GLY A 439 18.49 15.91 -45.25
N THR A 440 18.85 15.25 -44.14
CA THR A 440 19.94 14.25 -44.12
C THR A 440 19.66 13.07 -45.04
N THR A 441 20.71 12.34 -45.42
CA THR A 441 20.58 11.16 -46.27
C THR A 441 20.64 9.90 -45.43
N ALA A 442 19.70 8.97 -45.64
CA ALA A 442 19.69 7.68 -44.97
C ALA A 442 21.03 6.94 -45.12
N GLY A 443 21.51 6.35 -44.02
CA GLY A 443 22.82 5.70 -43.89
C GLY A 443 24.02 6.64 -43.78
N ALA A 444 23.86 7.96 -43.91
CA ALA A 444 24.94 8.91 -43.66
C ALA A 444 25.20 9.04 -42.15
N ILE A 445 26.44 9.34 -41.78
CA ILE A 445 26.86 9.59 -40.40
C ILE A 445 27.61 10.92 -40.40
N HIS A 446 27.10 11.90 -39.67
CA HIS A 446 27.61 13.26 -39.68
C HIS A 446 28.24 13.63 -38.34
N PRO A 447 29.58 13.62 -38.22
CA PRO A 447 30.25 14.07 -37.00
C PRO A 447 29.90 15.51 -36.64
N ALA A 448 29.83 15.82 -35.35
CA ALA A 448 29.52 17.16 -34.88
C ALA A 448 30.42 17.60 -33.71
N HIS A 449 30.69 18.91 -33.64
CA HIS A 449 31.58 19.50 -32.65
C HIS A 449 31.11 20.89 -32.24
N ILE A 450 31.29 21.22 -30.96
CA ILE A 450 31.23 22.61 -30.47
C ILE A 450 32.66 23.17 -30.51
N HIS A 451 32.85 24.30 -31.17
CA HIS A 451 34.12 25.02 -31.33
C HIS A 451 34.12 26.35 -30.56
N THR A 452 35.30 26.86 -30.22
CA THR A 452 35.50 28.22 -29.66
C THR A 452 35.35 29.31 -30.71
N GLY A 453 34.84 30.48 -30.35
CA GLY A 453 34.71 31.62 -31.26
C GLY A 453 33.36 31.64 -31.98
N ALA A 454 33.20 32.55 -32.94
CA ALA A 454 32.01 32.64 -33.79
C ALA A 454 32.23 31.98 -35.16
N VAL A 455 31.14 31.58 -35.82
CA VAL A 455 31.16 31.03 -37.20
C VAL A 455 31.92 31.94 -38.17
N ALA A 456 31.76 33.26 -38.04
CA ALA A 456 32.42 34.24 -38.91
C ALA A 456 33.96 34.23 -38.80
N ASP A 457 34.49 33.75 -37.68
CA ASP A 457 35.92 33.73 -37.35
C ASP A 457 36.52 32.32 -37.39
N ALA A 458 35.77 31.33 -37.89
CA ALA A 458 36.20 29.94 -37.98
C ALA A 458 37.51 29.77 -38.79
N PRO A 459 38.38 28.78 -38.46
CA PRO A 459 38.14 27.70 -37.51
C PRO A 459 38.60 27.99 -36.08
N GLY A 460 37.76 27.64 -35.11
CA GLY A 460 38.07 27.59 -33.68
C GLY A 460 38.53 26.21 -33.19
N ALA A 461 39.10 26.16 -31.99
CA ALA A 461 39.44 24.90 -31.33
C ALA A 461 38.17 24.15 -30.90
N VAL A 462 38.18 22.82 -30.93
CA VAL A 462 37.06 22.00 -30.46
C VAL A 462 37.00 22.04 -28.92
N ILE A 463 35.85 22.45 -28.38
CA ILE A 463 35.53 22.45 -26.95
C ILE A 463 34.91 21.11 -26.56
N VAL A 464 33.90 20.67 -27.30
CA VAL A 464 33.13 19.44 -27.02
C VAL A 464 32.98 18.65 -28.31
N THR A 465 33.27 17.36 -28.25
CA THR A 465 32.88 16.42 -29.30
C THR A 465 31.47 15.93 -29.04
N LEU A 466 30.59 16.10 -30.00
CA LEU A 466 29.21 15.63 -29.92
C LEU A 466 29.07 14.26 -30.60
N GLY A 467 27.98 13.58 -30.29
CA GLY A 467 27.52 12.42 -31.05
C GLY A 467 27.37 12.74 -32.53
N ASN A 468 27.43 11.69 -33.35
CA ASN A 468 27.19 11.85 -34.78
C ASN A 468 25.69 12.02 -35.02
N VAL A 469 25.32 12.95 -35.89
CA VAL A 469 23.95 13.00 -36.43
C VAL A 469 23.75 11.82 -37.36
N ILE A 470 22.78 10.97 -37.02
CA ILE A 470 22.47 9.76 -37.78
C ILE A 470 21.55 10.15 -38.95
N GLY A 471 21.99 9.92 -40.17
CA GLY A 471 21.31 10.42 -41.37
C GLY A 471 19.91 9.85 -41.60
N ASP A 472 19.60 8.69 -41.02
CA ASP A 472 18.28 8.04 -41.10
C ASP A 472 17.17 8.82 -40.41
N ASN A 473 17.47 9.44 -39.25
CA ASN A 473 16.51 10.22 -38.47
C ASN A 473 16.89 11.70 -38.34
N GLY A 474 18.11 12.08 -38.72
CA GLY A 474 18.63 13.43 -38.58
C GLY A 474 18.98 13.82 -37.15
N VAL A 475 19.07 12.87 -36.22
CA VAL A 475 19.22 13.16 -34.79
C VAL A 475 20.61 12.78 -34.27
N SER A 476 21.14 13.60 -33.37
CA SER A 476 22.23 13.25 -32.44
C SER A 476 21.81 13.65 -31.02
N VAL A 477 22.18 12.84 -30.03
CA VAL A 477 21.98 13.14 -28.61
C VAL A 477 23.30 12.95 -27.89
N THR A 478 23.66 13.83 -26.96
CA THR A 478 24.92 13.76 -26.20
C THR A 478 24.75 14.32 -24.81
N ASN A 479 25.13 13.55 -23.78
CA ASN A 479 25.28 14.09 -22.44
C ASN A 479 26.63 14.82 -22.33
N VAL A 480 26.61 16.10 -21.98
CA VAL A 480 27.80 16.94 -21.85
C VAL A 480 28.04 17.26 -20.39
N THR A 481 29.18 16.80 -19.88
CA THR A 481 29.59 16.91 -18.48
C THR A 481 30.92 17.68 -18.32
N GLN A 482 31.74 17.70 -19.37
CA GLN A 482 33.04 18.36 -19.39
C GLN A 482 33.51 18.73 -20.79
N ALA A 483 34.47 19.65 -20.88
CA ALA A 483 35.18 19.94 -22.12
C ALA A 483 36.18 18.84 -22.49
N ASN A 484 36.52 18.72 -23.78
CA ASN A 484 37.53 17.80 -24.30
C ASN A 484 38.93 18.04 -23.69
N ALA A 485 39.24 19.29 -23.32
CA ALA A 485 40.48 19.65 -22.63
C ALA A 485 40.47 19.34 -21.12
N GLY A 486 39.36 18.78 -20.61
CA GLY A 486 39.08 18.63 -19.19
C GLY A 486 38.44 19.88 -18.59
N GLY A 487 37.86 19.71 -17.39
CA GLY A 487 37.10 20.75 -16.69
C GLY A 487 35.59 20.54 -16.86
N ALA A 488 34.88 20.55 -15.74
CA ALA A 488 33.43 20.39 -15.71
C ALA A 488 32.76 21.49 -16.54
N LEU A 489 31.72 21.11 -17.27
CA LEU A 489 30.95 21.96 -18.14
C LEU A 489 29.47 21.68 -17.86
N ASP A 490 28.95 22.33 -16.82
CA ASP A 490 27.54 22.30 -16.50
C ASP A 490 26.72 23.14 -17.50
N TYR A 491 25.40 23.10 -17.36
CA TYR A 491 24.46 23.80 -18.24
C TYR A 491 24.71 25.30 -18.36
N ASP A 492 24.87 26.00 -17.24
CA ASP A 492 25.12 27.44 -17.25
C ASP A 492 26.48 27.77 -17.89
N ALA A 493 27.50 26.97 -17.62
CA ALA A 493 28.81 27.13 -18.25
C ALA A 493 28.78 26.85 -19.75
N LEU A 494 27.99 25.87 -20.20
CA LEU A 494 27.81 25.56 -21.62
C LEU A 494 27.06 26.69 -22.34
N LEU A 495 26.04 27.28 -21.73
CA LEU A 495 25.34 28.45 -22.28
C LEU A 495 26.23 29.70 -22.32
N ALA A 496 27.21 29.81 -21.44
CA ALA A 496 28.13 30.95 -21.38
C ALA A 496 29.29 30.88 -22.38
N ILE A 497 29.46 29.78 -23.13
CA ILE A 497 30.59 29.64 -24.06
C ILE A 497 30.49 30.63 -25.21
N ASP A 498 31.63 31.20 -25.59
CA ASP A 498 31.83 31.82 -26.89
C ASP A 498 32.11 30.67 -27.88
N GLY A 499 31.04 30.14 -28.51
CA GLY A 499 31.18 28.99 -29.41
C GLY A 499 30.24 28.94 -30.61
N TYR A 500 30.50 27.95 -31.47
CA TYR A 500 29.67 27.56 -32.61
C TYR A 500 29.69 26.05 -32.83
N ILE A 501 28.62 25.50 -33.38
CA ILE A 501 28.51 24.09 -33.77
C ILE A 501 28.85 23.92 -35.24
N ASN A 502 29.66 22.90 -35.54
CA ASN A 502 29.86 22.37 -36.88
C ASN A 502 29.25 20.97 -36.98
N VAL A 503 28.56 20.70 -38.09
CA VAL A 503 28.18 19.33 -38.49
C VAL A 503 28.83 19.01 -39.84
N HIS A 504 29.57 17.92 -39.89
CA HIS A 504 30.42 17.50 -41.01
C HIS A 504 29.71 16.55 -41.96
N LEU A 505 30.17 16.45 -43.21
CA LEU A 505 29.58 15.58 -44.22
C LEU A 505 29.74 14.10 -43.88
N SER A 506 30.95 13.66 -43.53
CA SER A 506 31.19 12.30 -43.00
C SER A 506 32.51 12.24 -42.22
N ALA A 507 32.80 11.10 -41.60
CA ALA A 507 34.08 10.87 -40.93
C ALA A 507 35.28 10.89 -41.91
N GLU A 508 35.06 10.56 -43.19
CA GLU A 508 36.06 10.61 -44.26
C GLU A 508 36.20 12.00 -44.88
N ASP A 509 35.21 12.88 -44.70
CA ASP A 509 35.16 14.25 -45.23
C ASP A 509 34.73 15.24 -44.13
N LEU A 510 35.67 15.49 -43.21
CA LEU A 510 35.50 16.49 -42.14
C LEU A 510 35.69 17.94 -42.64
N ASP A 511 36.25 18.14 -43.84
CA ASP A 511 36.45 19.49 -44.38
C ASP A 511 35.14 20.07 -44.95
N THR A 512 34.21 19.20 -45.37
CA THR A 512 32.89 19.61 -45.87
C THR A 512 31.88 19.70 -44.72
N LEU A 513 31.34 20.90 -44.48
CA LEU A 513 30.28 21.12 -43.49
C LEU A 513 28.89 21.02 -44.15
N VAL A 514 27.95 20.36 -43.47
CA VAL A 514 26.55 20.27 -43.91
C VAL A 514 25.66 21.28 -43.20
N ALA A 515 25.88 21.53 -41.91
CA ALA A 515 25.17 22.53 -41.12
C ALA A 515 26.10 23.21 -40.09
N GLN A 516 25.82 24.46 -39.74
CA GLN A 516 26.63 25.25 -38.81
C GLN A 516 25.81 26.36 -38.12
N GLY A 517 26.09 26.70 -36.86
CA GLY A 517 25.43 27.81 -36.15
C GLY A 517 26.19 28.27 -34.91
N ASN A 518 26.06 29.56 -34.54
CA ASN A 518 26.61 30.07 -33.27
C ASN A 518 25.79 29.53 -32.08
N VAL A 519 26.45 29.29 -30.96
CA VAL A 519 25.83 28.85 -29.71
C VAL A 519 26.38 29.62 -28.52
N GLY A 520 25.70 29.53 -27.37
CA GLY A 520 26.08 30.23 -26.15
C GLY A 520 26.09 31.75 -26.30
N ALA A 521 27.16 32.41 -25.83
CA ALA A 521 27.32 33.87 -25.79
C ALA A 521 27.40 34.54 -27.18
N ASN A 522 27.62 33.76 -28.25
CA ASN A 522 27.72 34.27 -29.61
C ASN A 522 26.39 34.45 -30.33
N VAL A 523 25.29 34.11 -29.67
CA VAL A 523 23.95 34.29 -30.21
C VAL A 523 23.54 35.74 -29.94
N ASN A 524 23.97 36.63 -30.85
CA ASN A 524 23.53 38.03 -30.94
C ASN A 524 22.97 38.33 -32.33
#